data_AF-A0A3E0MPZ1-F1
#
_entry.id   AF-A0A3E0MPZ1-F1
#
_cell.length_a   1.000
_cell.length_b   1.000
_cell.length_c   1.000
_cell.angle_alpha   90.00
_cell.angle_beta   90.00
_cell.angle_gamma   90.00
#
_symmetry.space_group_name_H-M   'P 1'
#
loop_
_entity.id
_entity.type
_entity.pdbx_description
1 polymer ?
#
loop_
_entity_poly.entity_id
_entity_poly.type
_entity_poly.pdbx_seq_one_letter_code
_entity_poly.pdbx_strand_id
1 'polypeptide(L)'
;EDSLAKVIETYQLMLAEKGAQNVMTQNRGRRHLKYAMKKFKDGFYIQMNYEANGEVITALERSMKIDETVLRFMTVKNFIREKAEISV
;
A
#
# COMPACT_ATOMS: atom_id res chain seq x y z
N GLU A 1 9.26 -9.85 12.46
CA GLU A 1 8.34 -8.76 12.06
C GLU A 1 9.09 -7.52 11.55
N ASP A 2 10.36 -7.38 11.93
CA ASP A 2 11.23 -6.25 11.59
C ASP A 2 11.38 -5.98 10.09
N SER A 3 11.40 -7.03 9.26
CA SER A 3 11.48 -6.85 7.80
C SER A 3 10.23 -6.20 7.22
N LEU A 4 9.04 -6.50 7.77
CA LEU A 4 7.77 -5.93 7.29
C LEU A 4 7.67 -4.46 7.69
N ALA A 5 7.99 -4.15 8.94
CA ALA A 5 7.98 -2.79 9.45
C ALA A 5 8.94 -1.89 8.66
N LYS A 6 10.14 -2.38 8.36
CA LYS A 6 11.13 -1.65 7.56
C LYS A 6 10.64 -1.35 6.14
N VAL A 7 9.97 -2.31 5.49
CA VAL A 7 9.39 -2.10 4.16
C VAL A 7 8.30 -1.03 4.21
N ILE A 8 7.42 -1.09 5.22
CA ILE A 8 6.37 -0.07 5.43
C ILE A 8 6.98 1.32 5.61
N GLU A 9 7.96 1.45 6.49
CA GLU A 9 8.64 2.72 6.77
C GLU A 9 9.31 3.28 5.52
N THR A 10 9.96 2.43 4.72
CA THR A 10 10.61 2.84 3.47
C THR A 10 9.60 3.48 2.50
N TYR A 11 8.43 2.86 2.33
CA TYR A 11 7.38 3.41 1.45
C TYR A 11 6.69 4.64 2.06
N GLN A 12 6.54 4.71 3.38
CA GLN A 12 6.04 5.91 4.06
C GLN A 12 6.96 7.11 3.87
N LEU A 13 8.28 6.91 4.03
CA LEU A 13 9.28 7.94 3.79
C LEU A 13 9.27 8.40 2.33
N MET A 14 9.23 7.46 1.38
CA MET A 14 9.16 7.77 -0.05
C MET A 14 7.92 8.61 -0.41
N LEU A 15 6.77 8.35 0.22
CA LEU A 15 5.56 9.14 0.07
C LEU A 15 5.72 10.54 0.66
N ALA A 16 6.30 10.65 1.86
CA ALA A 16 6.54 11.93 2.53
C ALA A 16 7.53 12.82 1.75
N GLU A 17 8.63 12.26 1.26
CA GLU A 17 9.64 12.97 0.46
C GLU A 17 9.07 13.53 -0.85
N LYS A 18 8.09 12.84 -1.44
CA LYS A 18 7.44 13.26 -2.69
C LYS A 18 6.23 14.16 -2.47
N GLY A 19 5.97 14.60 -1.23
CA GLY A 19 4.92 15.56 -0.90
C GLY A 19 3.52 14.97 -0.81
N ALA A 20 3.39 13.66 -0.56
CA ALA A 20 2.08 13.07 -0.24
C ALA A 20 1.60 13.56 1.14
N GLN A 21 0.31 13.82 1.24
CA GLN A 21 -0.37 14.28 2.46
C GLN A 21 -1.30 13.18 3.00
N ASN A 22 -1.69 13.30 4.28
CA ASN A 22 -2.64 12.40 4.95
C ASN A 22 -2.29 10.90 4.80
N VAL A 23 -1.00 10.55 4.91
CA VAL A 23 -0.55 9.16 4.77
C VAL A 23 -0.98 8.34 5.98
N MET A 24 -1.94 7.44 5.78
CA MET A 24 -2.42 6.50 6.79
C MET A 24 -2.12 5.07 6.35
N THR A 25 -1.34 4.35 7.14
CA THR A 25 -1.00 2.95 6.88
C THR A 25 -1.76 2.01 7.80
N GLN A 26 -2.38 0.99 7.22
CA GLN A 26 -3.09 -0.06 7.94
C GLN A 26 -2.48 -1.42 7.58
N ASN A 27 -1.98 -2.13 8.60
CA ASN A 27 -1.56 -3.52 8.44
C ASN A 27 -2.76 -4.45 8.59
N ARG A 28 -3.10 -5.21 7.53
CA ARG A 28 -4.21 -6.18 7.51
C ARG A 28 -3.76 -7.61 7.84
N GLY A 29 -2.49 -7.77 8.21
CA GLY A 29 -1.91 -9.04 8.65
C GLY A 29 -1.62 -10.03 7.53
N ARG A 30 -1.24 -11.24 7.95
CA ARG A 30 -0.97 -12.37 7.06
C ARG A 30 -2.28 -13.00 6.57
N ARG A 31 -2.39 -13.29 5.29
CA ARG A 31 -3.53 -13.99 4.70
C ARG A 31 -3.05 -15.05 3.70
N HIS A 32 -3.80 -16.14 3.62
CA HIS A 32 -3.58 -17.18 2.63
C HIS A 32 -4.05 -16.73 1.25
N LEU A 33 -3.24 -16.97 0.23
CA LEU A 33 -3.55 -16.66 -1.15
C LEU A 33 -4.38 -17.81 -1.75
N LYS A 34 -5.40 -17.49 -2.56
CA LYS A 34 -6.21 -18.52 -3.26
C LYS A 34 -5.36 -19.39 -4.20
N TYR A 35 -4.29 -18.81 -4.76
CA TYR A 35 -3.33 -19.47 -5.62
C TYR A 35 -1.93 -18.98 -5.31
N ALA A 36 -0.94 -19.84 -5.53
CA ALA A 36 0.45 -19.46 -5.25
C ALA A 36 0.93 -18.39 -6.24
N MET A 37 1.57 -17.34 -5.72
CA MET A 37 2.20 -16.28 -6.52
C MET A 37 3.70 -16.31 -6.27
N LYS A 38 4.52 -16.37 -7.32
CA LYS A 38 5.99 -16.49 -7.21
C LYS A 38 6.43 -17.60 -6.22
N LYS A 39 5.70 -18.72 -6.16
CA LYS A 39 5.86 -19.86 -5.22
C LYS A 39 5.48 -19.58 -3.74
N PHE A 40 4.96 -18.41 -3.41
CA PHE A 40 4.42 -18.10 -2.08
C PHE A 40 2.93 -18.43 -2.00
N LYS A 41 2.50 -19.03 -0.89
CA LYS A 41 1.10 -19.37 -0.58
C LYS A 41 0.44 -18.40 0.41
N ASP A 42 1.24 -17.64 1.13
CA ASP A 42 0.79 -16.63 2.09
C ASP A 42 1.45 -15.29 1.77
N GLY A 43 0.78 -14.21 2.16
CA GLY A 43 1.33 -12.86 2.05
C GLY A 43 0.81 -11.95 3.15
N PHE A 44 1.53 -10.85 3.37
CA PHE A 44 1.09 -9.76 4.23
C PHE A 44 0.38 -8.71 3.40
N TYR A 45 -0.80 -8.29 3.86
CA TYR A 45 -1.57 -7.24 3.20
C TYR A 45 -1.38 -5.92 3.93
N ILE A 46 -0.92 -4.91 3.21
CA ILE A 46 -0.77 -3.55 3.71
C ILE A 46 -1.66 -2.65 2.87
N GLN A 47 -2.38 -1.75 3.53
CA GLN A 47 -3.12 -0.68 2.88
C GLN A 47 -2.48 0.65 3.27
N MET A 48 -2.25 1.51 2.28
CA MET A 48 -1.83 2.88 2.49
C MET A 48 -2.85 3.79 1.83
N ASN A 49 -3.45 4.68 2.62
CA ASN A 49 -4.30 5.75 2.14
C ASN A 49 -3.47 7.03 2.16
N TYR A 50 -3.44 7.78 1.08
CA TYR A 50 -2.69 9.02 0.99
C TYR A 50 -3.32 9.93 -0.07
N GLU A 51 -3.04 11.22 0.05
CA GLU A 51 -3.39 12.24 -0.93
C GLU A 51 -2.11 12.67 -1.64
N ALA A 52 -2.03 12.42 -2.96
CA ALA A 52 -0.83 12.76 -3.72
C ALA A 52 -1.16 13.03 -5.19
N ASN A 53 -0.23 13.69 -5.87
CA ASN A 53 -0.30 13.93 -7.30
C ASN A 53 0.04 12.65 -8.11
N GLY A 54 -0.38 12.58 -9.37
CA GLY A 54 -0.17 11.43 -10.25
C GLY A 54 1.31 11.07 -10.50
N GLU A 55 2.21 12.05 -10.41
CA GLU A 55 3.66 11.83 -10.50
C GLU A 55 4.19 10.95 -9.35
N VAL A 56 3.67 11.17 -8.14
CA VAL A 56 4.04 10.41 -6.94
C VAL A 56 3.61 8.95 -7.11
N ILE A 57 2.38 8.74 -7.61
CA ILE A 57 1.85 7.39 -7.90
C ILE A 57 2.75 6.67 -8.89
N THR A 58 3.13 7.34 -9.99
CA THR A 58 3.98 6.74 -11.02
C THR A 58 5.33 6.33 -10.46
N ALA A 59 5.93 7.14 -9.58
CA ALA A 59 7.20 6.82 -8.95
C ALA A 59 7.08 5.65 -7.95
N LEU A 60 5.99 5.61 -7.18
CA LEU A 60 5.70 4.54 -6.24
C LEU A 60 5.47 3.19 -6.93
N GLU A 61 4.70 3.17 -8.01
CA GLU A 61 4.46 1.95 -8.78
C GLU A 61 5.74 1.43 -9.44
N ARG A 62 6.63 2.33 -9.86
CA ARG A 62 7.95 1.94 -10.38
C ARG A 62 8.81 1.29 -9.31
N SER A 63 8.88 1.85 -8.10
CA SER A 63 9.68 1.24 -7.01
C SER A 63 9.10 -0.11 -6.59
N MET A 64 7.77 -0.22 -6.40
CA MET A 64 7.10 -1.48 -6.06
C MET A 64 7.24 -2.56 -7.14
N LYS A 65 7.39 -2.18 -8.41
CA LYS A 65 7.62 -3.14 -9.50
C LYS A 65 9.04 -3.71 -9.50
N ILE A 66 10.02 -2.91 -9.10
CA ILE A 66 11.44 -3.32 -9.04
C ILE A 66 11.70 -4.13 -7.76
N ASP A 67 11.00 -3.81 -6.67
CA ASP A 67 11.13 -4.50 -5.40
C ASP A 67 10.61 -5.95 -5.46
N GLU A 68 11.52 -6.91 -5.34
CA GLU A 68 11.19 -8.34 -5.39
C GLU A 68 10.39 -8.81 -4.17
N THR A 69 10.44 -8.08 -3.06
CA THR A 69 9.68 -8.39 -1.84
C THR A 69 8.18 -8.16 -2.02
N VAL A 70 7.80 -7.30 -2.97
CA VAL A 70 6.41 -7.03 -3.31
C VAL A 70 5.92 -8.08 -4.32
N LEU A 71 4.94 -8.87 -3.89
CA LEU A 71 4.32 -9.88 -4.76
C LEU A 71 3.36 -9.25 -5.77
N ARG A 72 2.55 -8.29 -5.31
CA ARG A 72 1.53 -7.60 -6.10
C ARG A 72 1.17 -6.28 -5.42
N PHE A 73 0.93 -5.26 -6.22
CA PHE A 73 0.38 -3.99 -5.78
C PHE A 73 -0.89 -3.66 -6.58
N MET A 74 -1.74 -2.81 -6.02
CA MET A 74 -2.92 -2.29 -6.69
C MET A 74 -3.20 -0.89 -6.17
N THR A 75 -3.16 0.08 -7.08
CA THR A 75 -3.53 1.47 -6.77
C THR A 75 -4.96 1.68 -7.19
N VAL A 76 -5.80 2.20 -6.30
CA VAL A 76 -7.19 2.55 -6.59
C VAL A 76 -7.36 4.02 -6.28
N LYS A 77 -7.90 4.78 -7.24
CA LYS A 77 -8.33 6.15 -6.97
C LYS A 77 -9.55 6.10 -6.04
N ASN A 78 -9.41 6.62 -4.83
CA ASN A 78 -10.54 6.78 -3.95
C ASN A 78 -11.47 7.85 -4.53
N PHE A 79 -12.65 7.43 -4.98
CA PHE A 79 -13.78 8.31 -5.15
C PHE A 79 -14.39 8.47 -3.75
N ILE A 80 -14.08 9.58 -3.08
CA ILE A 80 -14.69 9.90 -1.78
C ILE A 80 -16.20 9.88 -2.01
N ARG A 81 -16.86 8.83 -1.55
CA ARG A 81 -18.27 8.93 -1.17
C ARG A 81 -18.22 9.73 0.12
N GLU A 82 -18.65 10.98 0.09
CA GLU A 82 -19.00 11.67 1.34
C GLU A 82 -19.80 10.69 2.18
N LYS A 83 -19.35 10.51 3.43
CA LYS A 83 -19.86 9.52 4.37
C LYS A 83 -21.34 9.28 4.13
N ALA A 84 -21.72 8.07 3.75
CA ALA A 84 -23.07 7.63 4.04
C ALA A 84 -23.19 7.72 5.56
N GLU A 85 -23.89 8.74 6.03
CA GLU A 85 -24.37 8.87 7.40
C GLU A 85 -25.06 7.56 7.75
N ILE A 86 -24.37 6.69 8.47
CA ILE A 86 -25.04 5.62 9.21
C ILE A 86 -25.26 6.21 10.59
N SER A 87 -26.33 6.99 10.66
CA SER A 87 -27.12 7.17 11.86
C SER A 87 -27.71 5.81 12.25
N VAL A 88 -27.17 5.23 13.32
CA VAL A 88 -27.94 4.38 14.24
C VAL A 88 -27.58 4.82 15.65
#